data_AF-A0A2J8LNV0-F1
#
_entry.id   AF-A0A2J8LNV0-F1
#
_cell.length_a   1.000
_cell.length_b   1.000
_cell.length_c   1.000
_cell.angle_alpha   90.00
_cell.angle_beta   90.00
_cell.angle_gamma   90.00
#
_symmetry.space_group_name_H-M   'P 1'
#
loop_
_entity.id
_entity.type
_entity.pdbx_description
1 polymer ?
#
loop_
_entity_poly.entity_id
_entity_poly.type
_entity_poly.pdbx_seq_one_letter_code
_entity_poly.pdbx_strand_id
1 'polypeptide(L)'
;MGAGGPRRGEGPPDGGWGWVVLGACFVVTGFAYGFPKAVSVFFRALMRDFDAGYSDTAWVSSIMLAMLYGTGPVSSILVTRFGCRPVMLAGGLLASA
;
A
#
# COMPACT_ATOMS: atom_id res chain seq x y z
N MET A 1 -26.18 20.71 -6.18
CA MET A 1 -25.96 21.23 -4.81
C MET A 1 -26.88 20.48 -3.86
N GLY A 2 -26.33 19.51 -3.12
CA GLY A 2 -27.02 18.81 -2.04
C GLY A 2 -26.00 18.61 -0.93
N ALA A 3 -26.20 19.32 0.18
CA ALA A 3 -25.30 19.37 1.31
C ALA A 3 -25.25 18.03 2.05
N GLY A 4 -24.17 17.27 1.86
CA GLY A 4 -23.80 16.18 2.75
C GLY A 4 -23.03 16.76 3.94
N GLY A 5 -23.74 17.22 4.96
CA GLY A 5 -23.13 17.72 6.19
C GLY A 5 -22.21 16.69 6.85
N PRO A 6 -21.13 17.11 7.53
CA PRO A 6 -20.22 16.20 8.22
C PRO A 6 -20.99 15.44 9.31
N ARG A 7 -20.94 14.11 9.26
CA ARG A 7 -21.54 13.23 10.27
C ARG A 7 -20.85 13.48 11.62
N ARG A 8 -21.55 14.15 12.53
CA ARG A 8 -21.19 14.20 13.95
C ARG A 8 -21.71 12.92 14.64
N GLY A 9 -20.80 12.14 15.22
CA GLY A 9 -21.00 11.34 16.42
C GLY A 9 -19.84 11.72 17.36
N GLU A 10 -20.09 12.44 18.47
CA GLU A 10 -20.44 11.94 19.81
C GLU A 10 -19.22 11.30 20.52
N GLY A 11 -18.57 12.10 21.39
CA GLY A 11 -17.47 11.70 22.30
C GLY A 11 -16.05 11.95 21.75
N PRO A 12 -15.05 12.30 22.61
CA PRO A 12 -13.66 12.35 22.17
C PRO A 12 -13.29 10.95 21.63
N PRO A 13 -12.85 10.84 20.37
CA PRO A 13 -12.69 9.55 19.70
C PRO A 13 -11.62 8.75 20.41
N ASP A 14 -12.07 7.72 21.14
CA ASP A 14 -11.31 6.64 21.79
C ASP A 14 -9.89 7.01 22.23
N GLY A 15 -9.71 7.34 23.52
CA GLY A 15 -8.49 7.89 24.16
C GLY A 15 -7.17 7.08 24.10
N GLY A 16 -6.96 6.27 23.07
CA GLY A 16 -5.73 5.51 22.78
C GLY A 16 -5.75 4.76 21.44
N TRP A 17 -6.92 4.56 20.81
CA TRP A 17 -7.05 3.80 19.56
C TRP A 17 -6.33 4.47 18.38
N GLY A 18 -6.24 5.80 18.40
CA GLY A 18 -5.46 6.57 17.42
C GLY A 18 -3.99 6.15 17.36
N TRP A 19 -3.36 5.81 18.49
CA TRP A 19 -1.96 5.37 18.52
C TRP A 19 -1.75 4.02 17.83
N VAL A 20 -2.70 3.09 17.98
CA VAL A 20 -2.65 1.78 17.31
C VAL A 20 -2.75 1.96 15.80
N VAL A 21 -3.67 2.83 15.34
CA VAL A 21 -3.83 3.13 13.90
C VAL A 21 -2.60 3.86 13.35
N LEU A 22 -2.03 4.80 14.10
CA LEU A 22 -0.79 5.49 13.74
C LEU A 22 0.37 4.53 13.59
N GLY A 23 0.58 3.63 14.55
CA GLY A 23 1.62 2.61 14.48
C GLY A 23 1.44 1.68 13.29
N ALA A 24 0.22 1.21 13.05
CA ALA A 24 -0.09 0.39 11.88
C ALA A 24 0.17 1.14 10.56
N CYS A 25 -0.26 2.39 10.46
CA CYS A 25 -0.05 3.21 9.27
C CYS A 25 1.45 3.47 9.03
N PHE A 26 2.21 3.75 10.09
CA PHE A 26 3.65 3.93 10.02
C PHE A 26 4.37 2.67 9.48
N VAL A 27 4.02 1.49 10.00
CA VAL A 27 4.59 0.22 9.53
C VAL A 27 4.25 -0.01 8.05
N VAL A 28 2.98 0.20 7.66
CA VAL A 28 2.52 0.00 6.27
C VAL A 28 3.21 0.96 5.31
N THR A 29 3.30 2.25 5.66
CA THR A 29 4.02 3.24 4.87
C THR A 29 5.52 2.91 4.79
N GLY A 30 6.11 2.48 5.91
CA GLY A 30 7.51 2.03 5.97
C GLY A 30 7.77 0.84 5.03
N PHE A 31 6.89 -0.16 5.03
CA PHE A 31 6.97 -1.29 4.09
C PHE A 31 6.76 -0.85 2.64
N ALA A 32 5.79 0.01 2.36
CA ALA A 32 5.52 0.48 1.00
C ALA A 32 6.73 1.17 0.36
N TYR A 33 7.50 1.93 1.14
CA TYR A 33 8.73 2.57 0.66
C TYR A 33 9.99 1.70 0.78
N GLY A 34 10.06 0.85 1.81
CA GLY A 34 11.23 0.00 2.08
C GLY A 34 11.31 -1.24 1.17
N PHE A 35 10.17 -1.82 0.80
CA PHE A 35 10.12 -3.05 0.04
C PHE A 35 10.71 -2.91 -1.39
N PRO A 36 10.39 -1.88 -2.19
CA PRO A 36 11.03 -1.67 -3.49
C PRO A 36 12.56 -1.56 -3.39
N LYS A 37 13.06 -0.93 -2.32
CA LYS A 37 14.50 -0.79 -2.05
C LYS A 37 15.13 -2.12 -1.63
N ALA A 38 14.47 -2.92 -0.80
CA ALA A 38 14.98 -4.21 -0.38
C ALA A 38 15.02 -5.22 -1.56
N VAL A 39 13.97 -5.25 -2.39
CA VAL A 39 13.92 -6.11 -3.58
C VAL A 39 15.05 -5.77 -4.55
N SER A 40 15.42 -4.48 -4.68
CA SER A 40 16.53 -4.00 -5.54
C SER A 40 17.87 -4.74 -5.34
N VAL A 41 18.14 -5.28 -4.14
CA VAL A 41 19.37 -6.04 -3.84
C VAL A 41 19.31 -7.45 -4.43
N PHE A 42 18.14 -8.09 -4.40
CA PHE A 42 17.94 -9.45 -4.95
C PHE A 42 18.01 -9.48 -6.48
N PHE A 43 17.75 -8.36 -7.14
CA PHE A 43 17.88 -8.26 -8.60
C PHE A 43 19.24 -8.69 -9.13
N ARG A 44 20.34 -8.36 -8.42
CA ARG A 44 21.69 -8.75 -8.84
C ARG A 44 21.91 -10.25 -8.79
N ALA A 45 21.34 -10.93 -7.79
CA ALA A 45 21.41 -12.38 -7.68
C ALA A 45 20.53 -13.06 -8.74
N LEU A 46 19.31 -12.57 -8.91
CA LEU A 46 18.36 -13.07 -9.93
C LEU A 46 18.90 -12.95 -11.36
N MET A 47 19.55 -11.83 -11.72
CA MET A 47 20.19 -11.68 -13.04
C MET A 47 21.28 -12.73 -13.26
N ARG A 48 22.05 -13.06 -12.22
CA ARG A 48 23.15 -14.00 -12.30
C ARG A 48 22.68 -15.45 -12.38
N ASP A 49 21.63 -15.79 -11.64
CA ASP A 49 21.12 -17.17 -11.57
C ASP A 49 20.18 -17.53 -12.73
N PHE A 50 19.47 -16.55 -13.31
CA PHE A 50 18.57 -16.77 -14.46
C PHE A 50 19.17 -16.37 -15.82
N ASP A 51 20.40 -15.83 -15.87
CA ASP A 51 21.01 -15.23 -17.09
C ASP A 51 20.08 -14.20 -17.78
N ALA A 52 19.20 -13.58 -16.99
CA ALA A 52 18.15 -12.70 -17.49
C ALA A 52 18.71 -11.32 -17.85
N GLY A 53 18.31 -10.79 -19.01
CA GLY A 53 18.80 -9.53 -19.52
C GLY A 53 18.37 -8.32 -18.68
N TYR A 54 19.12 -7.22 -18.77
CA TYR A 54 18.86 -5.96 -18.06
C TYR A 54 17.43 -5.43 -18.25
N SER A 55 16.80 -5.74 -19.39
CA SER A 55 15.41 -5.41 -19.70
C SER A 55 14.42 -6.17 -18.80
N ASP A 56 14.62 -7.47 -18.57
CA ASP A 56 13.68 -8.31 -17.80
C ASP A 56 13.66 -7.90 -16.32
N THR A 57 14.81 -7.53 -15.78
CA THR A 57 14.90 -6.99 -14.41
C THR A 57 14.38 -5.56 -14.30
N ALA A 58 14.47 -4.75 -15.35
CA ALA A 58 13.82 -3.43 -15.36
C ALA A 58 12.28 -3.53 -15.30
N TRP A 59 11.68 -4.57 -15.87
CA TRP A 59 10.22 -4.79 -15.82
C TRP A 59 9.70 -4.99 -14.40
N VAL A 60 10.37 -5.79 -13.57
CA VAL A 60 9.91 -6.05 -12.19
C VAL A 60 9.91 -4.76 -11.36
N SER A 61 10.97 -3.95 -11.47
CA SER A 61 11.04 -2.65 -10.79
C SER A 61 9.99 -1.67 -11.32
N SER A 62 9.75 -1.67 -12.63
CA SER A 62 8.75 -0.81 -13.27
C SER A 62 7.32 -1.18 -12.87
N ILE A 63 6.99 -2.47 -12.79
CA ILE A 63 5.67 -2.94 -12.35
C ILE A 63 5.42 -2.59 -10.88
N MET A 64 6.42 -2.76 -10.01
CA MET A 64 6.30 -2.35 -8.60
C MET A 64 6.00 -0.85 -8.47
N LEU A 65 6.73 0.00 -9.21
CA LEU A 65 6.49 1.44 -9.20
C LEU A 65 5.13 1.80 -9.82
N ALA A 66 4.76 1.16 -10.92
CA ALA A 66 3.49 1.37 -11.59
C ALA A 66 2.31 0.99 -10.68
N MET A 67 2.41 -0.09 -9.90
CA MET A 67 1.41 -0.43 -8.90
C MET A 67 1.37 0.58 -7.76
N LEU A 68 2.53 1.02 -7.24
CA LEU A 68 2.60 1.97 -6.13
C LEU A 68 1.96 3.32 -6.49
N TYR A 69 2.23 3.86 -7.68
CA TYR A 69 1.68 5.13 -8.13
C TYR A 69 0.29 5.00 -8.80
N GLY A 70 0.06 3.91 -9.53
CA GLY A 70 -1.18 3.66 -10.27
C GLY A 70 -2.37 3.25 -9.40
N THR A 71 -2.14 2.77 -8.17
CA THR A 71 -3.21 2.41 -7.22
C THR A 71 -3.83 3.62 -6.51
N GLY A 72 -3.31 4.84 -6.70
CA GLY A 72 -3.87 6.06 -6.10
C GLY A 72 -5.38 6.26 -6.35
N PRO A 73 -5.86 6.31 -7.62
CA PRO A 73 -7.29 6.45 -7.90
C PRO A 73 -8.11 5.20 -7.50
N VAL A 74 -7.55 4.01 -7.65
CA VAL A 74 -8.22 2.74 -7.31
C VAL A 74 -8.48 2.64 -5.81
N SER A 75 -7.46 2.95 -4.99
CA SER A 75 -7.56 2.95 -3.53
C SER A 75 -8.57 3.99 -3.03
N SER A 76 -8.62 5.17 -3.67
CA SER A 76 -9.60 6.22 -3.37
C SER A 76 -11.05 5.75 -3.61
N ILE A 77 -11.33 5.12 -4.75
CA ILE A 77 -12.67 4.60 -5.07
C ILE A 77 -13.05 3.46 -4.12
N LEU A 78 -12.12 2.54 -3.83
CA LEU A 78 -12.36 1.41 -2.92
C LEU A 78 -12.67 1.87 -1.50
N VAL A 79 -11.89 2.82 -0.97
CA VAL A 79 -12.15 3.41 0.36
C VAL A 79 -13.50 4.11 0.41
N THR A 80 -13.87 4.82 -0.66
CA THR A 80 -15.14 5.56 -0.71
C THR A 80 -16.36 4.62 -0.74
N ARG A 81 -16.22 3.39 -1.28
CA ARG A 81 -17.32 2.42 -1.39
C ARG A 81 -17.36 1.37 -0.27
N PHE A 82 -16.20 0.93 0.23
CA PHE A 82 -16.09 -0.18 1.19
C PHE A 82 -15.51 0.23 2.56
N GLY A 83 -14.94 1.43 2.69
CA GLY A 83 -14.26 1.89 3.92
C GLY A 83 -12.82 1.39 4.07
N CYS A 84 -12.02 2.03 4.94
CA CYS A 84 -10.58 1.74 5.06
C CYS A 84 -10.24 0.33 5.57
N ARG A 85 -11.03 -0.23 6.50
CA ARG A 85 -10.71 -1.51 7.16
C ARG A 85 -10.70 -2.72 6.20
N PRO A 86 -11.75 -2.98 5.40
CA PRO A 86 -11.76 -4.12 4.49
C PRO A 86 -10.76 -3.95 3.33
N VAL A 87 -10.54 -2.72 2.85
CA VAL A 87 -9.56 -2.44 1.80
C VAL A 87 -8.14 -2.74 2.25
N MET A 88 -7.78 -2.36 3.49
CA MET A 88 -6.48 -2.69 4.08
C MET A 88 -6.28 -4.19 4.28
N LEU A 89 -7.31 -4.91 4.77
CA LEU A 89 -7.24 -6.37 4.95
C LEU A 89 -7.09 -7.10 3.62
N ALA A 90 -7.86 -6.72 2.60
CA ALA A 90 -7.77 -7.30 1.26
C ALA A 90 -6.39 -7.03 0.63
N GLY A 91 -5.86 -5.81 0.78
CA GLY A 91 -4.51 -5.47 0.33
C GLY A 91 -3.42 -6.29 1.02
N GLY A 92 -3.52 -6.50 2.34
CA GLY A 92 -2.59 -7.34 3.09
C GLY A 92 -2.63 -8.82 2.68
N LEU A 93 -3.82 -9.36 2.43
CA LEU A 93 -4.00 -10.72 1.89
C LEU A 93 -3.39 -10.87 0.50
N LEU A 94 -3.65 -9.90 -0.40
CA LEU A 94 -3.06 -9.86 -1.75
C LEU A 94 -1.54 -9.73 -1.73
N ALA A 95 -0.96 -9.09 -0.72
CA ALA A 95 0.49 -8.97 -0.59
C ALA A 95 1.16 -10.24 -0.02
N SER A 96 0.42 -11.07 0.73
CA SER A 96 0.91 -12.37 1.24
C SER A 96 0.65 -13.54 0.31
N ALA A 97 -0.37 -13.44 -0.56
CA ALA A 97 -0.73 -14.47 -1.55
C ALA A 97 0.16 -14.35 -2.79
#